data_AF-A0A2G5VPR7-F1
#
_entry.id   AF-A0A2G5VPR7-F1
#
_cell.length_a   1.000
_cell.length_b   1.000
_cell.length_c   1.000
_cell.angle_alpha   90.00
_cell.angle_beta   90.00
_cell.angle_gamma   90.00
#
_symmetry.space_group_name_H-M   'P 1'
#
loop_
_entity.id
_entity.type
_entity.pdbx_description
1 polymer ?
#
loop_
_entity_poly.entity_id
_entity_poly.type
_entity_poly.pdbx_seq_one_letter_code
_entity_poly.pdbx_strand_id
1 'polypeptide(L)'
;MKLLFLLLISVTVIHGCLRVSSPKPPKCECPSLAIGKQQTSEIENHNFYPNISNQALEPPTIVLEDCSISIGCDPEYSLVIFDTDDAVMFGEYGVDGMCEPYTQTWMADDGGQLRKFNRLYGACVGYGQCLCYSATVNEETFDAILGNHPRKEYIIGNALKDPYMIVEDCSISFRCDDPYILVLFSSHEHARFGKYPADGYCDSISQTWQVAVYNGELITLDKIWGVCVDYGTRAATKPPTSEFLYNLT
;
A
#
# COMPACT_ATOMS: atom_id res chain seq x y z
N MET A 1 57.54 -43.83 64.04
CA MET A 1 57.71 -42.42 63.63
C MET A 1 57.50 -42.33 62.13
N LYS A 2 56.23 -42.48 61.71
CA LYS A 2 55.73 -42.19 60.36
C LYS A 2 55.40 -40.70 60.37
N LEU A 3 55.94 -39.93 59.43
CA LEU A 3 55.41 -38.67 58.89
C LEU A 3 56.60 -37.94 58.26
N LEU A 4 56.88 -38.22 56.99
CA LEU A 4 57.65 -37.27 56.19
C LEU A 4 57.03 -37.17 54.80
N PHE A 5 56.33 -36.06 54.60
CA PHE A 5 56.33 -35.27 53.36
C PHE A 5 55.80 -35.94 52.08
N LEU A 6 54.55 -36.39 52.13
CA LEU A 6 53.66 -36.27 50.96
C LEU A 6 53.15 -34.81 50.93
N LEU A 7 53.99 -33.91 50.42
CA LEU A 7 53.59 -32.54 50.13
C LEU A 7 52.73 -32.59 48.86
N LEU A 8 51.44 -32.83 49.10
CA LEU A 8 50.36 -32.71 48.13
C LEU A 8 50.47 -31.36 47.44
N ILE A 9 50.92 -31.41 46.19
CA ILE A 9 50.73 -30.36 45.19
C ILE A 9 49.22 -30.24 44.98
N SER A 10 48.57 -29.55 45.90
CA SER A 10 47.18 -29.12 45.78
C SER A 10 47.19 -27.89 44.89
N VAL A 11 47.29 -28.12 43.58
CA VAL A 11 46.95 -27.10 42.59
C VAL A 11 45.46 -26.87 42.75
N THR A 12 45.08 -25.93 43.61
CA THR A 12 43.74 -25.36 43.59
C THR A 12 43.61 -24.67 42.25
N VAL A 13 42.92 -25.31 41.30
CA VAL A 13 42.48 -24.66 40.07
C VAL A 13 41.54 -23.54 40.51
N ILE A 14 42.09 -22.33 40.59
CA ILE A 14 41.31 -21.13 40.84
C ILE A 14 40.41 -21.01 39.61
N HIS A 15 39.16 -21.46 39.74
CA HIS A 15 38.10 -21.21 38.76
C HIS A 15 37.72 -19.74 38.89
N GLY A 16 38.64 -18.85 38.53
CA GLY A 16 38.33 -17.46 38.27
C GLY A 16 37.42 -17.44 37.06
N CYS A 17 36.10 -17.48 37.29
CA CYS A 17 35.14 -17.12 36.26
C CYS A 17 35.47 -15.68 35.86
N LEU A 18 36.10 -15.51 34.70
CA LEU A 18 36.30 -14.21 34.09
C LEU A 18 34.91 -13.62 33.83
N ARG A 19 34.44 -12.77 34.75
CA ARG A 19 33.22 -12.00 34.57
C ARG A 19 33.53 -10.89 33.57
N VAL A 20 33.35 -11.21 32.29
CA VAL A 20 33.38 -10.20 31.23
C VAL A 20 32.12 -9.35 31.40
N SER A 21 32.28 -8.19 32.04
CA SER A 21 31.24 -7.16 32.03
C SER A 21 31.24 -6.51 30.65
N SER A 22 30.68 -7.19 29.66
CA SER A 22 30.42 -6.55 28.37
C SER A 22 29.38 -5.45 28.61
N PRO A 23 29.64 -4.20 28.20
CA PRO A 23 28.63 -3.16 28.27
C PRO A 23 27.39 -3.63 27.51
N LYS A 24 26.20 -3.38 28.06
CA LYS A 24 24.94 -3.69 27.38
C LYS A 24 24.96 -2.95 26.03
N PRO A 25 24.68 -3.64 24.90
CA PRO A 25 24.67 -2.97 23.61
C PRO A 25 23.66 -1.80 23.64
N PRO A 26 23.91 -0.73 22.86
CA PRO A 26 22.93 0.33 22.67
C PRO A 26 21.58 -0.23 22.21
N LYS A 27 20.53 0.59 22.34
CA LYS A 27 19.23 0.25 21.75
C LYS A 27 19.35 0.23 20.22
N CYS A 28 18.59 -0.65 19.59
CA CYS A 28 18.46 -0.70 18.14
C CYS A 28 17.56 0.44 17.65
N GLU A 29 18.17 1.40 16.97
CA GLU A 29 17.52 2.60 16.40
C GLU A 29 17.98 2.81 14.95
N CYS A 30 18.27 1.71 14.25
CA CYS A 30 18.68 1.72 12.86
C CYS A 30 17.60 2.39 11.97
N PRO A 31 17.97 3.28 11.04
CA PRO A 31 16.99 4.03 10.25
C PRO A 31 16.16 3.14 9.31
N SER A 32 14.85 3.21 9.43
CA SER A 32 13.90 2.57 8.51
C SER A 32 12.68 3.44 8.30
N LEU A 33 12.11 3.43 7.10
CA LEU A 33 10.95 4.25 6.77
C LEU A 33 10.12 3.61 5.68
N ALA A 34 8.79 3.62 5.85
CA ALA A 34 7.84 3.26 4.81
C ALA A 34 7.57 4.48 3.91
N ILE A 35 8.01 4.40 2.66
CA ILE A 35 7.87 5.47 1.68
C ILE A 35 6.56 5.28 0.92
N GLY A 36 5.59 6.16 1.18
CA GLY A 36 4.42 6.35 0.33
C GLY A 36 4.45 7.71 -0.37
N LYS A 37 3.33 8.09 -0.98
CA LYS A 37 3.19 9.38 -1.71
C LYS A 37 3.53 10.62 -0.87
N GLN A 38 3.38 10.56 0.45
CA GLN A 38 3.64 11.70 1.34
C GLN A 38 5.10 11.77 1.80
N GLN A 39 5.90 10.73 1.58
CA GLN A 39 7.27 10.59 2.07
C GLN A 39 8.31 10.67 0.93
N THR A 40 7.89 11.00 -0.29
CA THR A 40 8.78 11.04 -1.46
C THR A 40 9.92 12.04 -1.31
N SER A 41 9.74 13.10 -0.50
CA SER A 41 10.81 14.06 -0.18
C SER A 41 12.05 13.43 0.47
N GLU A 42 11.90 12.27 1.09
CA GLU A 42 13.00 11.51 1.72
C GLU A 42 13.92 10.83 0.69
N ILE A 43 13.42 10.62 -0.53
CA ILE A 43 14.12 9.92 -1.60
C ILE A 43 14.18 10.72 -2.91
N GLU A 44 13.55 11.89 -3.02
CA GLU A 44 13.46 12.67 -4.27
C GLU A 44 14.83 13.03 -4.87
N ASN A 45 15.84 13.22 -4.01
CA ASN A 45 17.22 13.53 -4.39
C ASN A 45 18.09 12.28 -4.62
N HIS A 46 17.53 11.08 -4.44
CA HIS A 46 18.25 9.83 -4.63
C HIS A 46 18.39 9.50 -6.13
N ASN A 47 19.55 9.02 -6.57
CA ASN A 47 19.85 8.77 -7.99
C ASN A 47 18.92 7.73 -8.64
N PHE A 48 18.33 6.83 -7.84
CA PHE A 48 17.37 5.84 -8.32
C PHE A 48 15.93 6.37 -8.44
N TYR A 49 15.59 7.46 -7.73
CA TYR A 49 14.22 7.97 -7.69
C TYR A 49 13.62 8.27 -9.08
N PRO A 50 14.35 8.81 -10.07
CA PRO A 50 13.82 9.01 -11.42
C PRO A 50 13.22 7.74 -12.05
N ASN A 51 13.74 6.54 -11.72
CA ASN A 51 13.26 5.27 -12.27
C ASN A 51 11.85 4.90 -11.77
N ILE A 52 11.44 5.43 -10.62
CA ILE A 52 10.15 5.13 -9.98
C ILE A 52 9.23 6.33 -9.84
N SER A 53 9.73 7.54 -10.16
CA SER A 53 9.02 8.81 -9.96
C SER A 53 7.66 8.88 -10.65
N ASN A 54 7.48 8.11 -11.73
CA ASN A 54 6.24 8.00 -12.48
C ASN A 54 5.63 6.59 -12.38
N GLN A 55 5.87 5.86 -11.29
CA GLN A 55 5.24 4.57 -11.04
C GLN A 55 4.22 4.71 -9.92
N ALA A 56 3.25 3.80 -9.86
CA ALA A 56 2.39 3.69 -8.68
C ALA A 56 3.25 3.33 -7.45
N LEU A 57 2.98 4.03 -6.35
CA LEU A 57 3.80 3.99 -5.13
C LEU A 57 2.91 3.84 -3.90
N GLU A 58 3.18 2.81 -3.10
CA GLU A 58 2.54 2.56 -1.81
C GLU A 58 3.57 2.31 -0.71
N PRO A 59 3.26 2.65 0.56
CA PRO A 59 4.13 2.32 1.67
C PRO A 59 4.15 0.80 1.90
N PRO A 60 5.33 0.19 2.14
CA PRO A 60 5.41 -1.21 2.50
C PRO A 60 4.88 -1.48 3.91
N THR A 61 4.53 -2.73 4.16
CA THR A 61 4.34 -3.22 5.52
C THR A 61 5.70 -3.39 6.17
N ILE A 62 5.90 -2.74 7.33
CA ILE A 62 7.11 -2.87 8.14
C ILE A 62 6.74 -3.47 9.49
N VAL A 63 7.40 -4.58 9.83
CA VAL A 63 7.33 -5.21 11.15
C VAL A 63 8.69 -5.06 11.80
N LEU A 64 8.74 -4.36 12.93
CA LEU A 64 9.96 -4.13 13.71
C LEU A 64 9.81 -4.78 15.08
N GLU A 65 10.67 -5.75 15.36
CA GLU A 65 10.70 -6.48 16.63
C GLU A 65 12.13 -6.47 17.19
N ASP A 66 12.33 -5.81 18.33
CA ASP A 66 13.63 -5.59 18.97
C ASP A 66 14.71 -5.00 18.02
N CYS A 67 15.54 -5.86 17.44
CA CYS A 67 16.61 -5.52 16.51
C CYS A 67 16.45 -6.21 15.15
N SER A 68 15.30 -6.82 14.89
CA SER A 68 14.94 -7.41 13.60
C SER A 68 13.86 -6.59 12.91
N ILE A 69 13.94 -6.54 11.58
CA ILE A 69 12.95 -5.89 10.73
C ILE A 69 12.56 -6.84 9.61
N SER A 70 11.27 -6.84 9.27
CA SER A 70 10.73 -7.45 8.07
C SER A 70 9.97 -6.40 7.28
N ILE A 71 10.28 -6.27 5.99
CA ILE A 71 9.62 -5.32 5.09
C ILE A 71 9.08 -6.09 3.89
N GLY A 72 7.82 -5.84 3.53
CA GLY A 72 7.17 -6.50 2.40
C GLY A 72 6.11 -5.64 1.73
N CYS A 73 5.75 -6.05 0.52
CA CYS A 73 4.69 -5.47 -0.29
C CYS A 73 3.59 -6.50 -0.54
N ASP A 74 2.41 -6.02 -0.93
CA ASP A 74 1.41 -6.91 -1.53
C ASP A 74 1.97 -7.51 -2.84
N PRO A 75 1.54 -8.73 -3.25
CA PRO A 75 2.13 -9.44 -4.40
C PRO A 75 2.07 -8.67 -5.73
N GLU A 76 1.17 -7.69 -5.84
CA GLU A 76 1.04 -6.82 -7.00
C GLU A 76 2.15 -5.75 -7.04
N TYR A 77 2.91 -5.52 -5.99
CA TYR A 77 3.95 -4.49 -5.98
C TYR A 77 5.34 -5.08 -5.87
N SER A 78 6.31 -4.39 -6.47
CA SER A 78 7.72 -4.70 -6.29
C SER A 78 8.31 -3.87 -5.16
N LEU A 79 8.93 -4.52 -4.18
CA LEU A 79 9.66 -3.85 -3.12
C LEU A 79 10.96 -3.26 -3.65
N VAL A 80 11.18 -1.97 -3.38
CA VAL A 80 12.43 -1.25 -3.59
C VAL A 80 12.91 -0.70 -2.26
N ILE A 81 14.16 -1.00 -1.90
CA ILE A 81 14.82 -0.47 -0.71
C ILE A 81 15.84 0.58 -1.16
N PHE A 82 15.67 1.80 -0.67
CA PHE A 82 16.61 2.91 -0.83
C PHE A 82 17.58 2.93 0.35
N ASP A 83 18.87 2.74 0.06
CA ASP A 83 19.96 3.05 0.97
C ASP A 83 20.39 4.52 0.76
N THR A 84 21.59 4.89 1.19
CA THR A 84 22.10 6.26 1.08
C THR A 84 22.48 6.60 -0.36
N ASP A 85 23.24 5.72 -1.00
CA ASP A 85 23.86 5.96 -2.31
C ASP A 85 23.29 5.08 -3.42
N ASP A 86 22.66 3.96 -3.06
CA ASP A 86 22.10 2.98 -3.98
C ASP A 86 20.70 2.51 -3.55
N ALA A 87 20.06 1.77 -4.45
CA ALA A 87 18.79 1.12 -4.18
C ALA A 87 18.82 -0.31 -4.68
N VAL A 88 18.11 -1.20 -4.00
CA VAL A 88 17.97 -2.61 -4.35
C VAL A 88 16.51 -2.89 -4.64
N MET A 89 16.25 -3.56 -5.77
CA MET A 89 14.93 -4.02 -6.14
C MET A 89 14.79 -5.49 -5.76
N PHE A 90 13.87 -5.78 -4.84
CA PHE A 90 13.57 -7.13 -4.36
C PHE A 90 12.42 -7.78 -5.13
N GLY A 91 11.66 -7.01 -5.92
CA GLY A 91 10.51 -7.53 -6.65
C GLY A 91 9.40 -7.95 -5.68
N GLU A 92 8.78 -9.10 -5.92
CA GLU A 92 7.71 -9.65 -5.06
C GLU A 92 8.22 -10.14 -3.69
N TYR A 93 9.54 -10.19 -3.49
CA TYR A 93 10.14 -10.68 -2.25
C TYR A 93 10.27 -9.56 -1.21
N GLY A 94 10.05 -9.92 0.05
CA GLY A 94 10.35 -9.07 1.19
C GLY A 94 11.85 -9.05 1.52
N VAL A 95 12.22 -8.20 2.47
CA VAL A 95 13.55 -8.19 3.07
C VAL A 95 13.45 -8.37 4.58
N ASP A 96 14.28 -9.26 5.12
CA ASP A 96 14.51 -9.43 6.54
C ASP A 96 15.90 -8.90 6.90
N GLY A 97 15.97 -8.11 7.95
CA GLY A 97 17.20 -7.44 8.36
C GLY A 97 17.44 -7.49 9.87
N MET A 98 18.70 -7.41 10.25
CA MET A 98 19.14 -7.29 11.64
C MET A 98 19.88 -5.98 11.85
N CYS A 99 19.50 -5.21 12.87
CA CYS A 99 20.13 -3.96 13.25
C CYS A 99 21.41 -4.25 14.04
N GLU A 100 22.54 -3.70 13.60
CA GLU A 100 23.80 -3.70 14.34
C GLU A 100 23.80 -2.53 15.35
N PRO A 101 23.68 -2.77 16.67
CA PRO A 101 23.43 -1.72 17.65
C PRO A 101 24.58 -0.72 17.83
N TYR A 102 25.81 -1.10 17.48
CA TYR A 102 26.96 -0.20 17.63
C TYR A 102 27.13 0.75 16.45
N THR A 103 26.80 0.31 15.23
CA THR A 103 26.91 1.13 14.03
C THR A 103 25.60 1.72 13.57
N GLN A 104 24.47 1.29 14.15
CA GLN A 104 23.11 1.73 13.80
C GLN A 104 22.82 1.56 12.31
N THR A 105 23.18 0.39 11.80
CA THR A 105 23.02 -0.01 10.40
C THR A 105 22.37 -1.37 10.30
N TRP A 106 21.67 -1.61 9.20
CA TRP A 106 21.04 -2.90 8.94
C TRP A 106 21.99 -3.86 8.24
N MET A 107 21.82 -5.13 8.52
CA MET A 107 22.42 -6.23 7.78
C MET A 107 21.30 -7.10 7.23
N ALA A 108 21.21 -7.19 5.91
CA ALA A 108 20.15 -7.89 5.20
C ALA A 108 20.69 -8.52 3.91
N ASP A 109 20.02 -9.55 3.42
CA ASP A 109 20.31 -10.12 2.10
C ASP A 109 19.79 -9.15 1.02
N ASP A 110 20.60 -8.88 0.00
CA ASP A 110 20.21 -8.05 -1.15
C ASP A 110 19.61 -8.85 -2.33
N GLY A 111 19.30 -10.13 -2.11
CA GLY A 111 18.83 -11.06 -3.13
C GLY A 111 19.94 -11.96 -3.69
N GLY A 112 21.13 -11.94 -3.09
CA GLY A 112 22.25 -12.78 -3.48
C GLY A 112 23.35 -12.86 -2.42
N GLN A 113 23.57 -11.79 -1.64
CA GLN A 113 24.52 -11.80 -0.54
C GLN A 113 24.06 -10.94 0.63
N LEU A 114 24.53 -11.34 1.82
CA LEU A 114 24.35 -10.53 3.02
C LEU A 114 25.21 -9.27 2.92
N ARG A 115 24.58 -8.09 2.95
CA ARG A 115 25.27 -6.80 2.95
C ARG A 115 24.78 -5.88 4.05
N LYS A 116 25.57 -4.81 4.25
CA LYS A 116 25.25 -3.73 5.18
C LYS A 116 24.47 -2.63 4.46
N PHE A 117 23.45 -2.10 5.11
CA PHE A 117 22.67 -0.94 4.67
C PHE A 117 22.73 0.15 5.73
N ASN A 118 22.93 1.41 5.33
CA ASN A 118 22.91 2.52 6.29
C ASN A 118 21.47 2.87 6.69
N ARG A 119 20.51 2.61 5.80
CA ARG A 119 19.08 2.76 6.05
C ARG A 119 18.27 1.77 5.20
N LEU A 120 17.07 1.42 5.68
CA LEU A 120 16.09 0.65 4.92
C LEU A 120 14.85 1.50 4.67
N TYR A 121 14.91 2.38 3.67
CA TYR A 121 13.76 3.19 3.27
C TYR A 121 13.05 2.43 2.14
N GLY A 122 11.93 1.79 2.46
CA GLY A 122 11.25 0.88 1.53
C GLY A 122 10.07 1.53 0.83
N ALA A 123 9.87 1.22 -0.44
CA ALA A 123 8.71 1.62 -1.22
C ALA A 123 8.15 0.44 -2.04
N CYS A 124 6.83 0.30 -2.12
CA CYS A 124 6.15 -0.65 -2.99
C CYS A 124 5.85 0.02 -4.33
N VAL A 125 6.44 -0.50 -5.40
CA VAL A 125 6.40 0.11 -6.74
C VAL A 125 5.67 -0.82 -7.72
N GLY A 126 4.60 -0.33 -8.33
CA GLY A 126 3.80 -1.08 -9.31
C GLY A 126 4.34 -0.96 -10.73
N TYR A 127 5.47 -1.62 -11.03
CA TYR A 127 6.11 -1.53 -12.35
C TYR A 127 5.23 -2.10 -13.46
N GLY A 128 4.86 -1.26 -14.44
CA GLY A 128 4.08 -1.70 -15.60
C GLY A 128 2.68 -2.21 -15.24
N GLN A 129 2.24 -2.01 -14.00
CA GLN A 129 0.92 -2.37 -13.54
C GLN A 129 -0.03 -1.18 -13.67
N CYS A 130 -1.25 -1.50 -14.09
CA CYS A 130 -2.31 -0.54 -14.28
C CYS A 130 -3.13 -0.44 -13.02
N LEU A 131 -2.60 0.29 -12.04
CA LEU A 131 -3.18 0.49 -10.71
C LEU A 131 -4.10 1.73 -10.69
N CYS A 132 -4.59 2.15 -11.85
CA CYS A 132 -5.57 3.22 -11.95
C CYS A 132 -6.81 2.84 -11.14
N TYR A 133 -7.20 3.71 -10.21
CA TYR A 133 -8.29 3.38 -9.31
C TYR A 133 -9.63 3.32 -10.06
N SER A 134 -10.33 2.21 -9.93
CA SER A 134 -11.68 2.01 -10.46
C SER A 134 -12.58 1.30 -9.45
N ALA A 135 -13.84 1.70 -9.34
CA ALA A 135 -14.83 0.97 -8.54
C ALA A 135 -16.26 1.10 -9.09
N THR A 136 -17.13 0.19 -8.67
CA THR A 136 -18.56 0.23 -8.96
C THR A 136 -19.33 0.84 -7.80
N VAL A 137 -20.40 1.58 -8.13
CA VAL A 137 -21.28 2.20 -7.14
C VAL A 137 -22.69 1.62 -7.31
N ASN A 138 -23.31 1.27 -6.19
CA ASN A 138 -24.70 0.82 -6.10
C ASN A 138 -25.38 1.51 -4.89
N GLU A 139 -26.61 1.11 -4.56
CA GLU A 139 -27.36 1.73 -3.44
C GLU A 139 -26.64 1.60 -2.09
N GLU A 140 -25.91 0.52 -1.86
CA GLU A 140 -25.22 0.25 -0.59
C GLU A 140 -23.90 1.01 -0.48
N THR A 141 -23.17 1.15 -1.59
CA THR A 141 -21.83 1.77 -1.61
C THR A 141 -21.87 3.27 -1.94
N PHE A 142 -23.02 3.80 -2.34
CA PHE A 142 -23.19 5.21 -2.75
C PHE A 142 -22.64 6.20 -1.74
N ASP A 143 -23.05 6.11 -0.47
CA ASP A 143 -22.62 7.07 0.55
C ASP A 143 -21.14 6.89 0.93
N ALA A 144 -20.65 5.65 0.92
CA ALA A 144 -19.24 5.37 1.23
C ALA A 144 -18.28 5.92 0.16
N ILE A 145 -18.67 5.79 -1.11
CA ILE A 145 -17.83 6.16 -2.26
C ILE A 145 -18.02 7.63 -2.64
N LEU A 146 -19.28 8.07 -2.77
CA LEU A 146 -19.63 9.40 -3.28
C LEU A 146 -20.07 10.37 -2.17
N GLY A 147 -19.96 10.00 -0.89
CA GLY A 147 -20.50 10.76 0.24
C GLY A 147 -20.12 12.24 0.28
N ASN A 148 -18.89 12.59 -0.12
CA ASN A 148 -18.43 13.99 -0.21
C ASN A 148 -18.20 14.46 -1.66
N HIS A 149 -18.65 13.69 -2.65
CA HIS A 149 -18.40 13.98 -4.04
C HIS A 149 -19.17 15.23 -4.51
N PRO A 150 -18.53 16.21 -5.18
CA PRO A 150 -19.15 17.49 -5.53
C PRO A 150 -20.31 17.38 -6.53
N ARG A 151 -20.49 16.22 -7.16
CA ARG A 151 -21.53 15.95 -8.16
C ARG A 151 -22.50 14.85 -7.75
N LYS A 152 -22.49 14.38 -6.50
CA LYS A 152 -23.36 13.27 -6.06
C LYS A 152 -24.86 13.56 -6.20
N GLU A 153 -25.23 14.83 -6.13
CA GLU A 153 -26.60 15.34 -6.29
C GLU A 153 -27.23 15.02 -7.65
N TYR A 154 -26.44 14.70 -8.68
CA TYR A 154 -26.96 14.34 -10.00
C TYR A 154 -27.70 13.00 -10.01
N ILE A 155 -27.37 12.10 -9.08
CA ILE A 155 -27.94 10.75 -9.06
C ILE A 155 -28.70 10.46 -7.76
N ILE A 156 -28.63 11.34 -6.76
CA ILE A 156 -29.29 11.16 -5.48
C ILE A 156 -30.81 10.99 -5.63
N GLY A 157 -31.36 10.02 -4.89
CA GLY A 157 -32.81 9.73 -4.88
C GLY A 157 -33.31 8.96 -6.10
N ASN A 158 -32.44 8.53 -7.02
CA ASN A 158 -32.77 7.59 -8.09
C ASN A 158 -32.34 6.17 -7.69
N ALA A 159 -32.99 5.15 -8.25
CA ALA A 159 -32.56 3.77 -8.07
C ALA A 159 -31.18 3.56 -8.70
N LEU A 160 -30.28 2.89 -7.98
CA LEU A 160 -28.90 2.68 -8.38
C LEU A 160 -28.60 1.18 -8.49
N LYS A 161 -27.71 0.82 -9.41
CA LYS A 161 -27.18 -0.54 -9.52
C LYS A 161 -25.71 -0.49 -9.94
N ASP A 162 -24.97 -1.51 -9.57
CA ASP A 162 -23.64 -1.76 -10.11
C ASP A 162 -23.69 -1.94 -11.64
N PRO A 163 -22.76 -1.33 -12.38
CA PRO A 163 -22.53 -1.66 -13.78
C PRO A 163 -21.80 -2.99 -13.91
N TYR A 164 -21.96 -3.63 -15.08
CA TYR A 164 -21.01 -4.64 -15.50
C TYR A 164 -19.67 -3.97 -15.75
N MET A 165 -18.64 -4.46 -15.07
CA MET A 165 -17.28 -3.97 -15.16
C MET A 165 -16.39 -5.10 -15.69
N ILE A 166 -15.69 -4.84 -16.80
CA ILE A 166 -14.73 -5.75 -17.39
C ILE A 166 -13.37 -5.06 -17.35
N VAL A 167 -12.38 -5.71 -16.73
CA VAL A 167 -11.00 -5.20 -16.63
C VAL A 167 -10.07 -6.27 -17.24
N GLU A 168 -9.40 -5.90 -18.32
CA GLU A 168 -8.47 -6.78 -19.05
C GLU A 168 -7.34 -5.92 -19.62
N ASP A 169 -6.08 -6.32 -19.46
CA ASP A 169 -4.91 -5.68 -20.08
C ASP A 169 -4.92 -4.15 -20.03
N CYS A 170 -4.97 -3.58 -18.82
CA CYS A 170 -5.03 -2.13 -18.58
C CYS A 170 -6.23 -1.40 -19.17
N SER A 171 -7.20 -2.13 -19.71
CA SER A 171 -8.41 -1.59 -20.28
C SER A 171 -9.58 -1.89 -19.35
N ILE A 172 -10.55 -0.99 -19.33
CA ILE A 172 -11.77 -1.13 -18.56
C ILE A 172 -12.98 -0.79 -19.43
N SER A 173 -14.07 -1.52 -19.23
CA SER A 173 -15.36 -1.23 -19.85
C SER A 173 -16.46 -1.28 -18.79
N PHE A 174 -17.24 -0.21 -18.67
CA PHE A 174 -18.45 -0.15 -17.86
C PHE A 174 -19.70 -0.21 -18.73
N ARG A 175 -20.70 -1.00 -18.33
CA ARG A 175 -21.97 -1.16 -19.07
C ARG A 175 -23.16 -1.28 -18.12
N CYS A 176 -24.31 -0.81 -18.59
CA CYS A 176 -25.59 -0.97 -17.90
C CYS A 176 -26.58 -1.71 -18.79
N ASP A 177 -27.48 -2.48 -18.16
CA ASP A 177 -28.68 -2.99 -18.84
C ASP A 177 -29.73 -1.89 -18.95
N ASP A 178 -30.57 -1.98 -19.97
CA ASP A 178 -31.79 -1.18 -20.03
C ASP A 178 -32.69 -1.49 -18.81
N PRO A 179 -33.34 -0.48 -18.18
CA PRO A 179 -33.45 0.92 -18.59
C PRO A 179 -32.40 1.86 -17.96
N TYR A 180 -31.35 1.32 -17.32
CA TYR A 180 -30.40 2.12 -16.57
C TYR A 180 -29.46 2.91 -17.50
N ILE A 181 -29.07 4.08 -17.02
CA ILE A 181 -28.14 4.96 -17.70
C ILE A 181 -26.81 4.95 -16.96
N LEU A 182 -25.73 4.66 -17.70
CA LEU A 182 -24.38 4.71 -17.16
C LEU A 182 -23.96 6.15 -16.88
N VAL A 183 -23.45 6.38 -15.67
CA VAL A 183 -22.77 7.60 -15.26
C VAL A 183 -21.40 7.20 -14.68
N LEU A 184 -20.37 7.91 -15.11
CA LEU A 184 -19.00 7.77 -14.60
C LEU A 184 -18.66 9.00 -13.77
N PHE A 185 -18.10 8.82 -12.59
CA PHE A 185 -17.56 9.90 -11.76
C PHE A 185 -16.03 9.81 -11.70
N SER A 186 -15.38 10.96 -11.64
CA SER A 186 -13.97 11.15 -11.25
C SER A 186 -13.93 12.16 -10.11
N SER A 187 -12.82 12.38 -9.41
CA SER A 187 -12.78 13.13 -8.13
C SER A 187 -13.49 14.49 -8.13
N HIS A 188 -13.57 15.16 -9.28
CA HIS A 188 -14.18 16.50 -9.39
C HIS A 188 -15.27 16.62 -10.46
N GLU A 189 -15.50 15.56 -11.25
CA GLU A 189 -16.36 15.63 -12.42
C GLU A 189 -17.16 14.36 -12.63
N HIS A 190 -18.08 14.41 -13.59
CA HIS A 190 -18.87 13.26 -13.99
C HIS A 190 -19.19 13.34 -15.47
N ALA A 191 -19.34 12.19 -16.10
CA ALA A 191 -19.74 12.03 -17.49
C ALA A 191 -20.89 11.02 -17.57
N ARG A 192 -21.93 11.36 -18.33
CA ARG A 192 -23.09 10.48 -18.55
C ARG A 192 -22.91 9.76 -19.87
N PHE A 193 -22.87 8.43 -19.88
CA PHE A 193 -22.66 7.58 -21.08
C PHE A 193 -23.94 6.98 -21.66
N GLY A 194 -25.07 7.13 -20.96
CA GLY A 194 -26.35 6.71 -21.49
C GLY A 194 -26.41 5.19 -21.59
N LYS A 195 -26.75 4.69 -22.77
CA LYS A 195 -26.79 3.27 -23.14
C LYS A 195 -25.46 2.76 -23.75
N TYR A 196 -24.49 3.64 -23.92
CA TYR A 196 -23.20 3.29 -24.50
C TYR A 196 -22.22 2.86 -23.40
N PRO A 197 -21.31 1.93 -23.70
CA PRO A 197 -20.23 1.60 -22.77
C PRO A 197 -19.35 2.83 -22.51
N ALA A 198 -18.76 2.89 -21.32
CA ALA A 198 -17.61 3.74 -21.06
C ALA A 198 -16.36 2.87 -21.13
N ASP A 199 -15.57 3.04 -22.19
CA ASP A 199 -14.33 2.32 -22.40
C ASP A 199 -13.15 3.24 -22.07
N GLY A 200 -12.20 2.72 -21.30
CA GLY A 200 -11.00 3.47 -20.93
C GLY A 200 -9.77 2.59 -20.88
N TYR A 201 -8.60 3.23 -20.97
CA TYR A 201 -7.32 2.59 -20.73
C TYR A 201 -6.59 3.29 -19.59
N CYS A 202 -5.91 2.51 -18.76
CA CYS A 202 -5.06 3.01 -17.69
C CYS A 202 -3.69 3.33 -18.29
N ASP A 203 -3.27 4.58 -18.15
CA ASP A 203 -1.89 4.97 -18.39
C ASP A 203 -1.07 4.54 -17.16
N SER A 204 -0.21 3.52 -17.33
CA SER A 204 0.62 2.98 -16.26
C SER A 204 1.72 3.93 -15.75
N ILE A 205 1.98 5.02 -16.46
CA ILE A 205 2.96 6.04 -16.06
C ILE A 205 2.25 7.10 -15.21
N SER A 206 1.17 7.68 -15.72
CA SER A 206 0.45 8.72 -14.97
C SER A 206 -0.50 8.14 -13.91
N GLN A 207 -0.80 6.83 -13.98
CA GLN A 207 -1.81 6.14 -13.17
C GLN A 207 -3.17 6.84 -13.27
N THR A 208 -3.48 7.33 -14.46
CA THR A 208 -4.75 7.97 -14.81
C THR A 208 -5.47 7.19 -15.89
N TRP A 209 -6.79 7.26 -15.85
CA TRP A 209 -7.65 6.70 -16.88
C TRP A 209 -7.78 7.65 -18.06
N GLN A 210 -7.66 7.10 -19.25
CA GLN A 210 -7.94 7.76 -20.50
C GLN A 210 -9.24 7.18 -21.03
N VAL A 211 -10.33 7.93 -20.90
CA VAL A 211 -11.69 7.45 -21.20
C VAL A 211 -12.20 8.10 -22.47
N ALA A 212 -12.70 7.31 -23.41
CA ALA A 212 -13.30 7.82 -24.63
C ALA A 212 -14.72 8.33 -24.35
N VAL A 213 -14.97 9.62 -24.57
CA VAL A 213 -16.32 10.21 -24.51
C VAL A 213 -17.03 10.16 -25.87
N TYR A 214 -18.30 10.54 -25.94
CA TYR A 214 -19.16 10.32 -27.13
C TYR A 214 -18.65 10.88 -28.46
N ASN A 215 -17.84 11.93 -28.45
CA ASN A 215 -17.26 12.52 -29.66
C ASN A 215 -15.97 11.78 -30.11
N GLY A 216 -15.56 10.73 -29.40
CA GLY A 216 -14.31 10.00 -29.61
C GLY A 216 -13.08 10.69 -29.00
N GLU A 217 -13.25 11.81 -28.30
CA GLU A 217 -12.19 12.47 -27.55
C GLU A 217 -11.83 11.63 -26.31
N LEU A 218 -10.54 11.60 -25.97
CA LEU A 218 -10.06 10.99 -24.75
C LEU A 218 -9.95 12.07 -23.67
N ILE A 219 -10.55 11.79 -22.51
CA ILE A 219 -10.38 12.60 -21.31
C ILE A 219 -9.54 11.86 -20.28
N THR A 220 -8.72 12.61 -19.55
CA THR A 220 -7.86 12.08 -18.49
C THR A 220 -8.55 12.20 -17.13
N LEU A 221 -8.72 11.09 -16.43
CA LEU A 221 -9.40 11.00 -15.14
C LEU A 221 -8.49 10.35 -14.09
N ASP A 222 -8.40 10.94 -12.90
CA ASP A 222 -7.56 10.44 -11.81
C ASP A 222 -8.08 9.16 -11.15
N LYS A 223 -9.42 9.00 -11.15
CA LYS A 223 -10.18 7.87 -10.63
C LYS A 223 -11.44 7.72 -11.45
N ILE A 224 -11.99 6.52 -11.52
CA ILE A 224 -13.30 6.31 -12.13
C ILE A 224 -14.22 5.47 -11.23
N TRP A 225 -15.44 5.98 -11.02
CA TRP A 225 -16.51 5.26 -10.36
C TRP A 225 -17.69 5.11 -11.31
N GLY A 226 -18.03 3.88 -11.67
CA GLY A 226 -19.16 3.58 -12.56
C GLY A 226 -20.44 3.31 -11.78
N VAL A 227 -21.56 3.89 -12.21
CA VAL A 227 -22.90 3.65 -11.64
C VAL A 227 -23.97 3.55 -12.72
N CYS A 228 -24.88 2.59 -12.58
CA CYS A 228 -26.10 2.51 -13.37
C CYS A 228 -27.23 3.24 -12.63
N VAL A 229 -27.85 4.23 -13.29
CA VAL A 229 -28.89 5.08 -12.70
C VAL A 229 -30.19 4.94 -13.47
N ASP A 230 -31.27 4.55 -12.79
CA ASP A 230 -32.63 4.61 -13.35
C ASP A 230 -33.30 5.93 -12.94
N TYR A 231 -33.34 6.89 -13.86
CA TYR A 231 -33.97 8.19 -13.64
C TYR A 231 -35.51 8.15 -13.66
N GLY A 232 -36.11 7.04 -14.10
CA GLY A 232 -37.56 6.82 -14.06
C GLY A 232 -38.04 6.29 -12.70
N THR A 233 -37.14 5.70 -11.91
CA THR A 233 -37.47 5.03 -10.65
C THR A 233 -36.78 5.73 -9.47
N ARG A 234 -37.56 6.07 -8.44
CA ARG A 234 -37.01 6.64 -7.20
C ARG A 234 -36.42 5.54 -6.32
N ALA A 235 -35.30 5.85 -5.66
CA ALA A 235 -34.71 4.98 -4.65
C ALA A 235 -35.76 4.65 -3.58
N ALA A 236 -35.83 3.38 -3.17
CA ALA A 236 -36.70 3.00 -2.07
C ALA A 236 -36.26 3.78 -0.82
N THR A 237 -37.15 4.58 -0.23
CA THR A 237 -36.87 5.19 1.06
C THR A 237 -36.70 4.06 2.07
N LYS A 238 -35.46 3.85 2.55
CA LYS A 238 -35.23 2.93 3.65
C LYS A 238 -36.18 3.37 4.79
N PRO A 239 -37.10 2.51 5.26
CA PRO A 239 -37.98 2.89 6.36
C PRO A 239 -37.08 3.34 7.51
N PRO A 240 -37.46 4.41 8.26
CA PRO A 240 -36.67 4.85 9.39
C PRO A 240 -36.45 3.64 10.31
N THR A 241 -35.19 3.31 10.54
CA THR A 241 -34.82 2.32 11.54
C THR A 241 -35.47 2.74 12.85
N SER A 242 -36.43 1.96 13.33
CA SER A 242 -37.07 2.16 14.62
C SER A 242 -36.06 1.82 15.73
N GLU A 243 -35.07 2.67 15.93
CA GLU A 243 -34.33 2.71 17.18
C GLU A 243 -35.06 3.67 18.12
N PHE A 244 -35.25 3.23 19.36
CA PHE A 244 -35.88 3.91 20.50
C PHE A 244 -37.40 3.79 20.67
N LEU A 245 -37.88 2.58 20.93
CA LEU A 245 -39.05 2.36 21.81
C LEU A 245 -38.87 1.14 22.71
N TYR A 246 -37.78 1.05 23.49
CA TYR A 246 -37.76 0.24 24.72
C TYR A 246 -36.79 0.86 25.72
N ASN A 247 -37.32 1.70 26.61
CA ASN A 247 -36.88 1.83 28.00
C ASN A 247 -37.88 2.74 28.75
N LEU A 248 -39.06 2.18 29.03
CA LEU A 248 -39.90 2.61 30.15
C LEU A 248 -40.55 1.35 30.74
N THR A 249 -39.89 0.80 31.76
CA THR A 249 -40.46 0.11 32.93
C THR A 249 -39.33 -0.07 33.94
#